data_AF-A0A9Q7F0N4-F1
#
_entry.id   AF-A0A9Q7F0N4-F1
#
_cell.length_a   1.000
_cell.length_b   1.000
_cell.length_c   1.000
_cell.angle_alpha   90.00
_cell.angle_beta   90.00
_cell.angle_gamma   90.00
#
_symmetry.space_group_name_H-M   'P 1'
#
loop_
_entity.id
_entity.type
_entity.pdbx_description
1 polymer ?
#
loop_
_entity_poly.entity_id
_entity_poly.type
_entity_poly.pdbx_seq_one_letter_code
_entity_poly.pdbx_strand_id
1 'polypeptide(L)' 'MSPSDFLFATPSFLRGMASVLDMGDTLSVFNTTDTLNDADSRATAADWQAVGQDIRKALKEYQATHAL' A
#
# COMPACT_ATOMS: atom_id res chain seq x y z
N MET A 1 -2.61 -0.07 8.65
CA MET A 1 -2.76 -0.58 7.27
C MET A 1 -2.46 0.59 6.36
N SER A 2 -1.40 0.51 5.56
CA SER A 2 -1.07 1.57 4.62
C SER A 2 -2.12 1.62 3.51
N PRO A 3 -2.37 2.79 2.90
CA PRO A 3 -3.32 2.95 1.81
C PRO A 3 -3.07 2.03 0.61
N SER A 4 -1.84 1.53 0.47
CA SER A 4 -1.41 0.58 -0.56
C SER A 4 -1.73 -0.88 -0.26
N ASP A 5 -1.95 -1.26 1.00
CA ASP A 5 -1.92 -2.69 1.42
C ASP A 5 -3.22 -3.46 1.11
N PHE A 6 -4.23 -2.77 0.57
CA PHE A 6 -5.59 -3.30 0.51
C PHE A 6 -5.82 -4.36 -0.59
N LEU A 7 -4.95 -4.44 -1.60
CA LEU A 7 -4.96 -5.51 -2.63
C LEU A 7 -3.78 -6.48 -2.48
N PHE A 8 -2.87 -6.23 -1.54
CA PHE A 8 -1.75 -7.14 -1.32
C PHE A 8 -2.17 -8.28 -0.43
N ALA A 9 -1.66 -9.48 -0.74
CA ALA A 9 -1.73 -10.60 0.18
C ALA A 9 -1.07 -10.19 1.50
N THR A 10 -1.82 -10.19 2.60
CA THR A 10 -1.28 -9.83 3.90
C THR A 10 -0.24 -10.88 4.32
N PRO A 11 1.05 -10.50 4.49
CA PRO A 11 2.09 -11.45 4.84
C PRO A 11 1.93 -11.91 6.30
N SER A 12 2.20 -13.19 6.56
CA SER A 12 2.31 -13.72 7.91
C SER A 12 3.40 -14.77 7.98
N PHE A 13 3.98 -14.94 9.17
CA PHE A 13 5.08 -15.88 9.38
C PHE A 13 4.71 -17.32 8.98
N LEU A 14 3.54 -17.79 9.42
CA LEU A 14 3.05 -19.14 9.09
C LEU A 14 2.82 -19.32 7.59
N ARG A 15 2.29 -18.29 6.92
CA ARG A 15 2.03 -18.31 5.48
C ARG A 15 3.34 -18.34 4.67
N GLY A 16 4.36 -17.61 5.13
CA GLY A 16 5.69 -17.63 4.53
C GLY A 16 6.44 -18.96 4.72
N MET A 17 6.24 -19.66 5.83
CA MET A 17 6.77 -21.02 5.98
C MET A 17 6.06 -22.01 5.06
N ALA A 18 4.73 -21.94 4.99
CA ALA A 18 3.93 -22.83 4.17
C ALA A 18 4.17 -22.65 2.66
N SER A 19 4.49 -21.43 2.21
CA SER A 19 4.76 -21.15 0.78
C SER A 19 5.99 -21.88 0.23
N VAL A 20 6.94 -22.31 1.08
CA VAL A 20 8.11 -23.10 0.64
C VAL A 20 7.70 -24.47 0.07
N LEU A 21 6.59 -25.01 0.54
CA LEU A 21 6.06 -26.32 0.12
C LEU A 21 4.92 -26.18 -0.89
N ASP A 22 4.47 -24.95 -1.18
CA ASP A 22 3.35 -24.66 -2.06
C ASP A 22 3.79 -24.59 -3.53
N MET A 23 4.17 -25.73 -4.09
CA MET A 23 4.54 -25.83 -5.51
C MET A 23 3.35 -25.60 -6.47
N GLY A 24 2.13 -25.53 -5.93
CA GLY A 24 0.89 -25.35 -6.68
C GLY A 24 0.31 -23.94 -6.63
N ASP A 25 1.00 -22.97 -6.02
CA ASP A 25 0.57 -21.56 -5.89
C ASP A 25 -0.79 -21.37 -5.21
N THR A 26 -1.16 -22.28 -4.32
CA THR A 26 -2.46 -22.29 -3.64
C THR A 26 -2.57 -21.28 -2.49
N LEU A 27 -1.44 -20.79 -2.00
CA LEU A 27 -1.35 -19.85 -0.88
C LEU A 27 -1.24 -18.40 -1.32
N SER A 28 -1.06 -18.11 -2.61
CA SER A 28 -0.98 -16.76 -3.20
C SER A 28 -2.35 -16.10 -3.41
N VAL A 29 -3.12 -15.99 -2.33
CA VAL A 29 -4.43 -15.32 -2.32
C VAL A 29 -4.28 -13.84 -2.00
N PHE A 30 -4.66 -12.98 -2.95
CA PHE A 30 -4.70 -11.53 -2.84
C PHE A 30 -5.99 -11.05 -2.17
N ASN A 31 -5.92 -9.87 -1.56
CA ASN A 31 -7.11 -9.20 -1.05
C ASN A 31 -7.95 -8.67 -2.23
N THR A 32 -9.27 -8.78 -2.15
CA THR A 32 -10.20 -8.35 -3.20
C THR A 32 -11.17 -7.28 -2.71
N THR A 33 -11.72 -6.50 -3.63
CA THR A 33 -12.84 -5.57 -3.39
C THR A 33 -14.08 -6.10 -4.08
N ASP A 34 -15.27 -5.71 -3.61
CA ASP A 34 -16.54 -6.20 -4.16
C ASP A 34 -16.75 -5.77 -5.62
N THR A 35 -16.06 -4.71 -6.07
CA THR A 35 -16.08 -4.27 -7.47
C THR A 35 -14.69 -3.81 -7.94
N LEU A 36 -14.35 -4.09 -9.20
CA LEU A 36 -13.13 -3.62 -9.86
C LEU A 36 -12.97 -2.10 -9.80
N ASN A 37 -14.07 -1.37 -10.02
CA ASN A 37 -14.06 0.11 -9.98
C ASN A 37 -13.71 0.66 -8.59
N ASP A 38 -14.01 -0.07 -7.51
CA ASP A 38 -13.62 0.32 -6.15
C ASP A 38 -12.12 0.12 -5.91
N ALA A 39 -11.51 -0.92 -6.51
CA ALA A 39 -10.08 -1.17 -6.37
C ALA A 39 -9.22 -0.05 -6.98
N ASP A 40 -9.46 0.27 -8.25
CA ASP A 40 -8.64 1.26 -8.98
C ASP A 40 -8.81 2.68 -8.43
N SER A 41 -10.04 3.05 -8.05
CA SER A 41 -10.32 4.37 -7.47
C SER A 41 -9.64 4.54 -6.10
N ARG A 42 -9.65 3.50 -5.27
CA ARG A 42 -8.97 3.51 -3.96
C ARG A 42 -7.45 3.52 -4.10
N ALA A 43 -6.89 2.75 -5.03
CA ALA A 43 -5.45 2.78 -5.33
C ALA A 43 -5.01 4.18 -5.79
N THR A 44 -5.73 4.75 -6.75
CA THR A 44 -5.44 6.09 -7.28
C THR A 44 -5.54 7.17 -6.19
N ALA A 45 -6.58 7.10 -5.35
CA ALA A 45 -6.75 8.03 -4.24
C ALA A 45 -5.62 7.92 -3.20
N ALA A 46 -5.18 6.68 -2.91
CA ALA A 46 -4.05 6.41 -2.03
C ALA A 46 -2.75 7.02 -2.56
N ASP A 47 -2.46 6.85 -3.85
CA ASP A 47 -1.25 7.41 -4.49
C ASP A 47 -1.24 8.93 -4.42
N TRP A 48 -2.36 9.59 -4.75
CA TRP A 48 -2.48 11.04 -4.64
C TRP A 48 -2.36 11.54 -3.20
N GLN A 49 -2.87 10.78 -2.23
CA GLN A 49 -2.73 11.11 -0.82
C GLN A 49 -1.25 11.09 -0.39
N ALA A 50 -0.47 10.09 -0.83
CA ALA A 50 0.96 9.98 -0.56
C ALA A 50 1.74 11.17 -1.17
N VAL A 51 1.52 11.45 -2.46
CA VAL A 51 2.12 12.62 -3.14
C VAL A 51 1.80 13.92 -2.39
N GLY A 52 0.55 14.10 -1.97
CA GLY A 52 0.13 15.28 -1.22
C GLY A 52 0.76 15.38 0.18
N GLN A 53 1.09 14.26 0.83
CA GLN A 53 1.81 14.25 2.10
C GLN A 53 3.28 14.65 1.89
N ASP A 54 3.92 14.14 0.85
CA ASP A 54 5.31 14.47 0.52
C ASP A 54 5.48 15.94 0.16
N ILE A 55 4.58 16.52 -0.64
CA ILE A 55 4.57 17.95 -0.94
C ILE A 55 4.46 18.79 0.34
N ARG A 56 3.54 18.43 1.24
CA ARG A 56 3.35 19.13 2.51
C ARG A 56 4.58 19.02 3.40
N LYS A 57 5.25 17.87 3.42
CA LYS A 57 6.49 17.66 4.16
C LYS A 57 7.61 18.53 3.60
N ALA A 58 7.83 18.51 2.29
CA ALA A 58 8.84 19.34 1.62
C ALA A 58 8.62 20.84 1.88
N LEU A 59 7.37 21.32 1.85
CA LEU A 59 7.06 22.71 2.15
C LEU A 59 7.43 23.08 3.61
N LYS A 60 7.10 22.22 4.57
CA LYS A 60 7.46 22.43 5.98
C LYS A 60 8.98 22.44 6.18
N GLU A 61 9.70 21.54 5.54
CA GLU A 61 11.17 21.47 5.61
C GLU A 61 11.81 22.72 4.99
N TYR A 62 11.29 23.16 3.84
CA TYR A 62 11.74 24.40 3.21
C TYR A 62 11.53 25.61 4.13
N GLN A 63 10.33 25.74 4.71
CA GLN A 63 10.00 26.81 5.66
C GLN A 63 10.88 26.76 6.90
N ALA A 64 11.12 25.59 7.48
CA ALA A 64 11.97 25.46 8.66
C ALA A 64 13.44 25.82 8.38
N THR A 65 13.93 25.52 7.18
CA THR A 65 15.32 25.80 6.78
C THR A 65 15.52 27.27 6.35
N HIS A 66 14.47 27.94 5.88
CA HIS A 66 14.52 29.31 5.34
C HIS A 66 13.69 30.33 6.14
N ALA A 67 13.26 29.97 7.36
CA ALA A 67 12.71 30.93 8.30
C ALA A 67 13.86 31.82 8.81
N LEU A 68 13.80 33.12 8.48
CA LEU A 68 14.67 34.17 9.00
C LEU A 68 14.43 34.41 10.49
#